data_AF-A0AAX6G2C7-F1
#
_entry.id   AF-A0AAX6G2C7-F1
#
_cell.length_a   1.000
_cell.length_b   1.000
_cell.length_c   1.000
_cell.angle_alpha   90.00
_cell.angle_beta   90.00
_cell.angle_gamma   90.00
#
_symmetry.space_group_name_H-M   'P 1'
#
loop_
_entity.id
_entity.type
_entity.pdbx_description
1 polymer ?
#
loop_
_entity_poly.entity_id
_entity_poly.type
_entity_poly.pdbx_seq_one_letter_code
_entity_poly.pdbx_strand_id
1 'polypeptide(L)'
;MAKKRSKINSINRSKKRWDHCGGSRTFLLYYNDHIEAGSQFPDIDTWGTTHMSKKIKNWVNDAAKDAHDEMIKKKNNYLENITEMYPEGTSLDEIVVVPNIGTEIMEDVIGHGCGRTIRGAGKRRVRESSSSSSSNTSSIALTKEVQELQAQLQMERKARMKDCC
;
A
#
# COMPACT_ATOMS: atom_id res chain seq x y z
N MET A 1 8.64 -1.79 41.93
CA MET A 1 7.92 -2.34 40.76
C MET A 1 8.11 -1.52 39.48
N ALA A 2 7.82 -0.21 39.46
CA ALA A 2 7.83 0.64 38.25
C ALA A 2 9.21 0.73 37.54
N LYS A 3 10.31 0.91 38.30
CA LYS A 3 11.67 1.00 37.73
C LYS A 3 12.10 -0.28 36.99
N LYS A 4 11.70 -1.46 37.47
CA LYS A 4 11.97 -2.77 36.83
C LYS A 4 11.22 -2.91 35.50
N ARG A 5 9.92 -2.54 35.48
CA ARG A 5 9.10 -2.53 34.26
C ARG A 5 9.62 -1.55 33.21
N SER A 6 10.06 -0.36 33.63
CA SER A 6 10.66 0.64 32.72
C SER A 6 11.93 0.12 32.04
N LYS A 7 12.84 -0.49 32.81
CA LYS A 7 14.07 -1.08 32.27
C LYS A 7 13.79 -2.21 31.28
N ILE A 8 12.84 -3.10 31.59
CA ILE A 8 12.40 -4.16 30.68
C ILE A 8 11.81 -3.58 29.39
N ASN A 9 10.97 -2.54 29.49
CA ASN A 9 10.37 -1.90 28.32
C ASN A 9 11.43 -1.22 27.43
N SER A 10 12.45 -0.59 28.03
CA SER A 10 13.57 -0.01 27.30
C SER A 10 14.38 -1.08 26.54
N ILE A 11 14.69 -2.22 27.18
CA ILE A 11 15.36 -3.36 26.53
C ILE A 11 14.49 -3.95 25.42
N ASN A 12 13.18 -4.03 25.60
CA ASN A 12 12.27 -4.53 24.56
C ASN A 12 12.15 -3.56 23.39
N ARG A 13 12.22 -2.24 23.64
CA ARG A 13 12.28 -1.22 22.58
C ARG A 13 13.56 -1.34 21.77
N SER A 14 14.72 -1.51 22.42
CA SER A 14 15.99 -1.64 21.71
C SER A 14 16.11 -2.91 20.86
N LYS A 15 15.22 -3.90 21.05
CA LYS A 15 15.14 -5.11 20.24
C LYS A 15 14.26 -4.96 18.99
N LYS A 16 13.57 -3.84 18.82
CA LYS A 16 12.72 -3.63 17.65
C LYS A 16 13.59 -3.33 16.44
N ARG A 17 13.30 -4.01 15.33
CA ARG A 17 13.98 -3.78 14.04
C ARG A 17 13.69 -2.39 13.47
N TRP A 18 12.50 -1.86 13.74
CA TRP A 18 12.07 -0.54 13.30
C TRP A 18 11.57 0.26 14.50
N ASP A 19 12.11 1.46 14.66
CA ASP A 19 11.66 2.41 15.67
C ASP A 19 10.59 3.31 15.07
N HIS A 20 9.41 3.33 15.71
CA HIS A 20 8.30 4.19 15.35
C HIS A 20 8.29 5.42 16.29
N CYS A 21 7.92 6.57 15.73
CA CYS A 21 7.81 7.86 16.42
C CYS A 21 6.40 8.45 16.34
N GLY A 22 5.39 7.66 15.96
CA GLY A 22 3.97 8.07 15.93
C GLY A 22 3.36 8.41 17.30
N GLY A 23 4.07 8.16 18.40
CA GLY A 23 3.61 8.50 19.75
C GLY A 23 2.37 7.71 20.17
N SER A 24 1.40 8.38 20.78
CA SER A 24 0.11 7.78 21.18
C SER A 24 -0.90 7.69 20.04
N ARG A 25 -0.67 8.37 18.92
CA ARG A 25 -1.55 8.32 17.75
C ARG A 25 -1.36 6.98 17.04
N THR A 26 -2.46 6.30 16.75
CA THR A 26 -2.42 4.99 16.10
C THR A 26 -2.08 5.15 14.63
N PHE A 27 -1.49 4.10 14.04
CA PHE A 27 -1.25 4.02 12.59
C PHE A 27 -2.54 4.26 11.77
N LEU A 28 -3.72 3.94 12.34
CA LEU A 28 -5.02 4.14 11.68
C LEU A 28 -5.36 5.60 11.44
N LEU A 29 -5.04 6.43 12.41
CA LEU A 29 -5.35 7.85 12.30
C LEU A 29 -4.47 8.50 11.24
N TYR A 30 -3.16 8.19 11.21
CA TYR A 30 -2.27 8.68 10.15
C TYR A 30 -2.70 8.23 8.76
N TYR A 31 -3.07 6.96 8.61
CA TYR A 31 -3.56 6.45 7.33
C TYR A 31 -4.83 7.18 6.87
N ASN A 32 -5.78 7.44 7.78
CA ASN A 32 -6.99 8.17 7.43
C ASN A 32 -6.66 9.61 7.03
N ASP A 33 -5.73 10.28 7.73
CA ASP A 33 -5.24 11.61 7.36
C ASP A 33 -4.67 11.61 5.92
N HIS A 34 -3.94 10.57 5.54
CA HIS A 34 -3.40 10.43 4.18
C HIS A 34 -4.49 10.18 3.13
N ILE A 35 -5.53 9.40 3.45
CA ILE A 35 -6.69 9.25 2.56
C ILE A 35 -7.41 10.59 2.39
N GLU A 36 -7.68 11.30 3.47
CA GLU A 36 -8.35 12.60 3.44
C GLU A 36 -7.53 13.65 2.65
N ALA A 37 -6.20 13.53 2.69
CA ALA A 37 -5.30 14.35 1.88
C ALA A 37 -5.17 13.91 0.41
N GLY A 38 -5.90 12.86 -0.02
CA GLY A 38 -5.91 12.39 -1.41
C GLY A 38 -4.76 11.45 -1.78
N SER A 39 -4.08 10.82 -0.81
CA SER A 39 -3.03 9.85 -1.11
C SER A 39 -3.57 8.61 -1.81
N GLN A 40 -2.93 8.22 -2.91
CA GLN A 40 -3.15 6.95 -3.60
C GLN A 40 -2.48 5.76 -2.87
N PHE A 41 -1.45 6.01 -2.05
CA PHE A 41 -0.69 4.97 -1.32
C PHE A 41 -0.58 5.31 0.18
N PRO A 42 -1.71 5.44 0.90
CA PRO A 42 -1.73 5.91 2.29
C PRO A 42 -0.96 5.00 3.25
N ASP A 43 -0.81 3.71 2.93
CA ASP A 43 0.00 2.75 3.70
C ASP A 43 1.49 3.13 3.71
N ILE A 44 2.06 3.37 2.52
CA ILE A 44 3.48 3.74 2.35
C ILE A 44 3.74 5.12 2.96
N ASP A 45 2.83 6.07 2.75
CA ASP A 45 2.94 7.41 3.33
C ASP A 45 2.88 7.37 4.86
N THR A 46 2.01 6.51 5.42
CA THR A 46 1.94 6.31 6.86
C THR A 46 3.24 5.75 7.42
N TRP A 47 3.89 4.82 6.70
CA TRP A 47 5.21 4.33 7.12
C TRP A 47 6.22 5.48 7.22
N GLY A 48 6.30 6.31 6.17
CA GLY A 48 7.17 7.49 6.14
C GLY A 48 6.91 8.45 7.29
N THR A 49 5.64 8.81 7.54
CA THR A 49 5.31 9.76 8.61
C THR A 49 5.54 9.20 10.01
N THR A 50 5.33 7.90 10.22
CA THR A 50 5.47 7.26 11.53
C THR A 50 6.91 6.88 11.89
N HIS A 51 7.81 6.75 10.91
CA HIS A 51 9.22 6.38 11.11
C HIS A 51 10.20 7.54 10.87
N MET A 52 9.67 8.75 10.65
CA MET A 52 10.44 9.98 10.59
C MET A 52 10.34 10.76 11.90
N SER A 53 11.48 11.19 12.43
CA SER A 53 11.55 12.00 13.64
C SER A 53 11.08 13.43 13.33
N LYS A 54 9.95 13.84 13.89
CA LYS A 54 9.44 15.22 13.73
C LYS A 54 10.40 16.29 14.25
N LYS A 55 11.27 15.94 15.22
CA LYS A 55 12.23 16.88 15.84
C LYS A 55 13.45 17.12 14.98
N ILE A 56 14.00 16.05 14.40
CA ILE A 56 15.28 16.07 13.67
C ILE A 56 15.03 16.12 12.15
N LYS A 57 13.78 15.92 11.72
CA LYS A 57 13.36 15.77 10.30
C LYS A 57 14.20 14.74 9.56
N ASN A 58 14.57 13.67 10.26
CA ASN A 58 15.35 12.57 9.70
C ASN A 58 14.72 11.23 10.12
N TRP A 59 15.09 10.17 9.42
CA TRP A 59 14.68 8.80 9.74
C TRP A 59 15.13 8.42 11.15
N VAL A 60 14.26 7.72 11.88
CA VAL A 60 14.55 7.29 13.25
C VAL A 60 15.57 6.15 13.25
N ASN A 61 15.59 5.35 12.19
CA ASN A 61 16.54 4.26 11.97
C ASN A 61 16.75 4.07 10.46
N ASP A 62 17.99 3.80 10.05
CA ASP A 62 18.37 3.48 8.67
C ASP A 62 17.59 2.28 8.12
N ALA A 63 17.35 1.24 8.93
CA ALA A 63 16.56 0.09 8.49
C ALA A 63 15.09 0.43 8.16
N ALA A 64 14.54 1.52 8.71
CA ALA A 64 13.20 2.00 8.38
C ALA A 64 13.21 2.85 7.10
N LYS A 65 14.31 3.58 6.87
CA LYS A 65 14.56 4.29 5.62
C LYS A 65 14.72 3.31 4.45
N ASP A 66 15.59 2.31 4.59
CA ASP A 66 15.84 1.32 3.54
C ASP A 66 14.54 0.59 3.14
N ALA A 67 13.73 0.22 4.13
CA ALA A 67 12.41 -0.35 3.88
C ALA A 67 11.48 0.62 3.14
N HIS A 68 11.47 1.90 3.51
CA HIS A 68 10.67 2.89 2.80
C HIS A 68 11.14 3.08 1.35
N ASP A 69 12.45 3.18 1.13
CA ASP A 69 13.04 3.34 -0.19
C ASP A 69 12.71 2.14 -1.10
N GLU A 70 12.70 0.92 -0.53
CA GLU A 70 12.26 -0.28 -1.23
C GLU A 70 10.75 -0.26 -1.55
N MET A 71 9.90 0.21 -0.63
CA MET A 71 8.46 0.38 -0.88
C MET A 71 8.21 1.38 -2.01
N ILE A 72 8.93 2.51 -2.03
CA ILE A 72 8.82 3.51 -3.11
C ILE A 72 9.27 2.93 -4.45
N LYS A 73 10.36 2.14 -4.47
CA LYS A 73 10.81 1.47 -5.69
C LYS A 73 9.74 0.53 -6.25
N LYS A 74 9.13 -0.30 -5.39
CA LYS A 74 8.05 -1.22 -5.79
C LYS A 74 6.79 -0.47 -6.24
N LYS A 75 6.44 0.62 -5.54
CA LYS A 75 5.35 1.51 -5.93
C LYS A 75 5.55 2.07 -7.34
N ASN A 76 6.74 2.59 -7.63
CA ASN A 76 7.04 3.18 -8.93
C ASN A 76 7.01 2.12 -10.04
N ASN A 77 7.57 0.93 -9.80
CA ASN A 77 7.49 -0.17 -10.76
C ASN A 77 6.04 -0.60 -11.04
N TYR A 78 5.20 -0.64 -10.01
CA TYR A 78 3.77 -0.91 -10.19
C TYR A 78 3.08 0.15 -11.06
N LEU A 79 3.37 1.44 -10.83
CA LEU A 79 2.83 2.52 -11.65
C LEU A 79 3.33 2.44 -13.10
N GLU A 80 4.62 2.19 -13.32
CA GLU A 80 5.21 1.97 -14.65
C GLU A 80 4.50 0.82 -15.39
N ASN A 81 4.33 -0.33 -14.73
CA ASN A 81 3.65 -1.48 -15.33
C ASN A 81 2.19 -1.17 -15.69
N ILE A 82 1.48 -0.37 -14.87
CA ILE A 82 0.12 0.06 -15.23
C ILE A 82 0.15 1.00 -16.43
N THR A 83 1.06 1.98 -16.46
CA THR A 83 1.21 2.90 -17.59
C THR A 83 1.48 2.15 -18.88
N GLU A 84 2.26 1.06 -18.86
CA GLU A 84 2.46 0.20 -20.04
C GLU A 84 1.19 -0.53 -20.50
N MET A 85 0.27 -0.87 -19.59
CA MET A 85 -0.98 -1.55 -19.94
C MET A 85 -2.04 -0.61 -20.53
N TYR A 86 -1.96 0.70 -20.30
CA TYR A 86 -2.90 1.70 -20.83
C TYR A 86 -2.20 2.53 -21.93
N PRO A 87 -2.56 2.36 -23.22
CA PRO A 87 -1.92 3.11 -24.30
C PRO A 87 -2.25 4.61 -24.23
N GLU A 88 -1.36 5.43 -24.79
CA GLU A 88 -1.26 6.90 -24.66
C GLU A 88 -2.60 7.65 -24.62
N GLY A 89 -2.81 8.43 -23.55
CA GLY A 89 -3.90 9.41 -23.42
C GLY A 89 -4.65 9.42 -22.09
N THR A 90 -4.48 8.41 -21.24
CA THR A 90 -5.09 8.36 -19.90
C THR A 90 -4.22 9.11 -18.89
N SER A 91 -4.80 10.10 -18.20
CA SER A 91 -4.10 10.82 -17.13
C SER A 91 -3.72 9.86 -16.01
N LEU A 92 -2.55 10.04 -15.38
CA LEU A 92 -2.15 9.28 -14.18
C LEU A 92 -3.18 9.40 -13.03
N ASP A 93 -3.98 10.47 -13.05
CA ASP A 93 -5.07 10.71 -12.10
C ASP A 93 -6.33 9.87 -12.38
N GLU A 94 -6.50 9.36 -13.61
CA GLU A 94 -7.62 8.45 -13.98
C GLU A 94 -7.28 6.98 -13.74
N ILE A 95 -6.02 6.64 -13.50
CA ILE A 95 -5.61 5.28 -13.22
C ILE A 95 -6.11 4.90 -11.84
N VAL A 96 -7.20 4.12 -11.80
CA VAL A 96 -7.75 3.56 -10.58
C VAL A 96 -6.76 2.54 -10.02
N VAL A 97 -5.95 2.98 -9.06
CA VAL A 97 -5.07 2.11 -8.30
C VAL A 97 -5.91 1.07 -7.57
N VAL A 98 -5.58 -0.21 -7.77
CA VAL A 98 -6.27 -1.33 -7.13
C VAL A 98 -6.25 -1.14 -5.60
N PRO A 99 -7.41 -1.23 -4.92
CA PRO A 99 -7.46 -1.15 -3.47
C PRO A 99 -6.51 -2.16 -2.83
N ASN A 100 -5.75 -1.71 -1.83
CA ASN A 100 -4.79 -2.51 -1.03
C ASN A 100 -3.42 -2.79 -1.66
N ILE A 101 -3.07 -2.30 -2.85
CA ILE A 101 -1.71 -2.52 -3.40
C ILE A 101 -0.61 -1.96 -2.48
N GLY A 102 -0.86 -0.83 -1.80
CA GLY A 102 0.09 -0.28 -0.83
C GLY A 102 0.32 -1.21 0.37
N THR A 103 -0.72 -1.94 0.78
CA THR A 103 -0.65 -2.96 1.81
C THR A 103 0.20 -4.15 1.34
N GLU A 104 0.00 -4.61 0.11
CA GLU A 104 0.77 -5.73 -0.49
C GLU A 104 2.26 -5.38 -0.63
N ILE A 105 2.57 -4.15 -1.08
CA ILE A 105 3.95 -3.66 -1.16
C ILE A 105 4.59 -3.64 0.24
N MET A 106 3.87 -3.17 1.26
CA MET A 106 4.39 -3.22 2.64
C MET A 106 4.60 -4.66 3.10
N GLU A 107 3.65 -5.56 2.86
CA GLU A 107 3.78 -6.97 3.23
C GLU A 107 5.00 -7.64 2.60
N ASP A 108 5.30 -7.32 1.35
CA ASP A 108 6.46 -7.86 0.64
C ASP A 108 7.80 -7.34 1.22
N VAL A 109 7.88 -6.05 1.56
CA VAL A 109 9.12 -5.43 2.05
C VAL A 109 9.41 -5.75 3.52
N ILE A 110 8.42 -5.55 4.40
CA ILE A 110 8.63 -5.68 5.86
C ILE A 110 8.05 -6.96 6.45
N GLY A 111 7.30 -7.73 5.67
CA GLY A 111 6.78 -9.03 6.07
C GLY A 111 5.67 -8.97 7.11
N HIS A 112 5.29 -10.16 7.56
CA HIS A 112 4.22 -10.39 8.54
C HIS A 112 4.79 -10.57 9.96
N GLY A 113 4.14 -9.94 10.94
CA GLY A 113 4.36 -10.16 12.36
C GLY A 113 3.71 -11.46 12.84
N CYS A 114 3.69 -11.69 14.16
CA CYS A 114 2.91 -12.79 14.72
C CYS A 114 1.40 -12.53 14.50
N GLY A 115 0.69 -13.47 13.86
CA GLY A 115 -0.68 -13.29 13.38
C GLY A 115 -0.74 -12.74 11.95
N ARG A 116 -1.83 -12.05 11.61
CA ARG A 116 -2.06 -11.43 10.29
C ARG A 116 -1.72 -9.93 10.24
N THR A 117 -0.86 -9.45 11.14
CA THR A 117 -0.50 -8.03 11.21
C THR A 117 0.81 -7.76 10.47
N ILE A 118 0.84 -6.73 9.64
CA ILE A 118 2.08 -6.24 9.01
C ILE A 118 3.06 -5.78 10.09
N ARG A 119 4.35 -6.14 9.96
CA ARG A 119 5.36 -5.72 10.93
C ARG A 119 5.45 -4.19 10.95
N GLY A 120 5.75 -3.60 12.12
CA GLY A 120 5.94 -2.14 12.25
C GLY A 120 4.68 -1.27 12.08
N ALA A 121 3.59 -1.77 11.48
CA ALA A 121 2.34 -1.03 11.26
C ALA A 121 1.34 -1.08 12.45
N GLY A 122 1.68 -1.79 13.52
CA GLY A 122 0.80 -1.96 14.70
C GLY A 122 -0.36 -2.95 14.48
N LYS A 123 -1.22 -3.12 15.50
CA LYS A 123 -2.43 -3.96 15.42
C LYS A 123 -3.49 -3.26 14.58
N ARG A 124 -3.37 -3.25 13.25
CA ARG A 124 -4.34 -2.50 12.45
C ARG A 124 -5.06 -3.27 11.37
N ARG A 125 -4.42 -4.15 10.60
CA ARG A 125 -5.14 -4.85 9.53
C ARG A 125 -4.83 -6.32 9.57
N VAL A 126 -5.82 -7.08 10.05
CA VAL A 126 -6.01 -8.45 9.60
C VAL A 126 -6.64 -8.28 8.23
N ARG A 127 -6.03 -8.84 7.17
CA ARG A 127 -6.67 -8.97 5.86
C ARG A 127 -8.09 -9.46 6.11
N GLU A 128 -9.11 -8.69 5.70
CA GLU A 128 -10.48 -9.21 5.60
C GLU A 128 -10.33 -10.53 4.86
N SER A 129 -10.67 -11.62 5.55
CA SER A 129 -10.45 -12.94 5.00
C SER A 129 -11.48 -13.12 3.89
N SER A 130 -11.17 -12.68 2.67
CA SER A 130 -11.61 -13.44 1.52
C SER A 130 -10.91 -14.78 1.63
N SER A 131 -11.63 -15.71 2.26
CA SER A 131 -11.50 -17.15 2.18
C SER A 131 -10.23 -17.63 1.48
N SER A 132 -9.34 -18.25 2.26
CA SER A 132 -8.21 -19.02 1.75
C SER A 132 -8.68 -19.98 0.65
N SER A 133 -8.38 -19.67 -0.61
CA SER A 133 -8.13 -20.55 -1.77
C SER A 133 -8.57 -19.83 -3.07
N SER A 134 -7.64 -19.67 -4.02
CA SER A 134 -7.91 -19.44 -5.46
C SER A 134 -8.19 -18.01 -5.99
N SER A 135 -8.07 -16.93 -5.19
CA SER A 135 -8.53 -15.60 -5.64
C SER A 135 -7.64 -14.82 -6.63
N ASN A 136 -6.37 -15.19 -6.82
CA ASN A 136 -5.52 -14.51 -7.82
C ASN A 136 -5.93 -14.87 -9.25
N THR A 137 -6.42 -16.09 -9.46
CA THR A 137 -6.98 -16.49 -10.76
C THR A 137 -8.30 -15.79 -11.06
N SER A 138 -9.16 -15.57 -10.06
CA SER A 138 -10.44 -14.89 -10.27
C SER A 138 -10.29 -13.38 -10.48
N SER A 139 -9.35 -12.70 -9.82
CA SER A 139 -9.14 -11.27 -10.08
C SER A 139 -8.55 -11.03 -11.46
N ILE A 140 -7.60 -11.87 -11.89
CA ILE A 140 -7.00 -11.81 -13.24
C ILE A 140 -8.02 -12.24 -14.32
N ALA A 141 -8.90 -13.21 -14.03
CA ALA A 141 -9.98 -13.59 -14.93
C ALA A 141 -11.00 -12.45 -15.09
N LEU A 142 -11.40 -11.81 -13.99
CA LEU A 142 -12.34 -10.69 -14.00
C LEU A 142 -11.76 -9.48 -14.75
N THR A 143 -10.47 -9.17 -14.61
CA THR A 143 -9.86 -8.07 -15.36
C THR A 143 -9.78 -8.37 -16.86
N LYS A 144 -9.54 -9.62 -17.26
CA LYS A 144 -9.59 -10.05 -18.65
C LYS A 144 -10.99 -9.96 -19.24
N GLU A 145 -12.02 -10.42 -18.52
CA GLU A 145 -13.41 -10.33 -18.96
C GLU A 145 -13.85 -8.87 -19.14
N VAL A 146 -13.45 -7.98 -18.23
CA VAL A 146 -13.75 -6.54 -18.34
C VAL A 146 -13.05 -5.92 -19.56
N GLN A 147 -11.79 -6.27 -19.82
CA GLN A 147 -11.07 -5.82 -21.02
C GLN A 147 -11.73 -6.31 -22.31
N GLU A 148 -12.17 -7.56 -22.35
CA GLU A 148 -12.79 -8.16 -23.53
C GLU A 148 -14.16 -7.53 -23.84
N LEU A 149 -14.98 -7.30 -22.81
CA LEU A 149 -16.25 -6.59 -22.95
C LEU A 149 -16.06 -5.13 -23.40
N GLN A 150 -15.03 -4.45 -22.90
CA GLN A 150 -14.69 -3.09 -23.36
C GLN A 150 -14.27 -3.06 -24.84
N ALA A 151 -13.49 -4.05 -25.29
CA ALA A 151 -13.11 -4.18 -26.69
C ALA A 151 -14.34 -4.43 -27.60
N GLN A 152 -15.27 -5.28 -27.18
CA GLN A 152 -16.52 -5.54 -27.89
C GLN A 152 -17.38 -4.28 -28.02
N LEU A 153 -17.57 -3.53 -26.92
CA LEU A 153 -18.31 -2.26 -26.94
C LEU A 153 -17.67 -1.22 -27.85
N GLN A 154 -16.34 -1.16 -27.93
CA GLN A 154 -15.65 -0.26 -28.85
C GLN A 154 -15.84 -0.67 -30.32
N MET A 155 -15.86 -1.97 -30.62
CA MET A 155 -16.16 -2.46 -31.97
C MET A 155 -17.61 -2.17 -32.37
N GLU A 156 -18.58 -2.40 -31.48
CA GLU A 156 -19.98 -2.10 -31.75
C GLU A 156 -20.21 -0.60 -31.98
N ARG A 157 -19.59 0.26 -31.16
CA ARG A 157 -19.63 1.72 -31.36
C ARG A 157 -19.04 2.13 -32.71
N LYS A 158 -17.90 1.55 -33.12
CA LYS A 158 -17.28 1.82 -34.42
C LYS A 158 -18.11 1.30 -35.59
N ALA A 159 -18.77 0.15 -35.46
CA ALA A 159 -19.67 -0.40 -36.47
C ALA A 159 -20.90 0.50 -36.65
N ARG A 160 -21.55 0.90 -35.55
CA ARG A 160 -22.71 1.80 -35.57
C ARG A 160 -22.38 3.19 -36.14
N MET A 161 -21.13 3.65 -36.03
CA MET A 161 -20.67 4.89 -36.67
C MET A 161 -20.34 4.75 -38.16
N LYS A 162 -20.05 3.54 -38.66
CA LYS A 162 -19.80 3.28 -40.09
C LYS A 162 -21.10 3.18 -40.91
N ASP A 163 -22.20 2.78 -40.28
CA ASP A 163 -23.52 2.68 -40.94
C ASP A 163 -24.25 4.03 -41.11
N CYS A 164 -23.59 5.15 -40.79
CA CYS A 164 -24.14 6.51 -40.86
C CYS A 164 -23.55 7.39 -41.99
N CYS A 165 -22.79 6.80 -42.93
CA CYS A 165 -22.31 7.47 -44.16
C CYS A 165 -22.84 6.80 -45.42
#